data_AF-A0A1M3D0F7-F1
#
_entry.id   AF-A0A1M3D0F7-F1
#
_cell.length_a   1.000
_cell.length_b   1.000
_cell.length_c   1.000
_cell.angle_alpha   90.00
_cell.angle_beta   90.00
_cell.angle_gamma   90.00
#
_symmetry.space_group_name_H-M   'P 1'
#
loop_
_entity.id
_entity.type
_entity.pdbx_description
1 polymer ?
#
loop_
_entity_poly.entity_id
_entity_poly.type
_entity_poly.pdbx_seq_one_letter_code
_entity_poly.pdbx_strand_id
1 'polypeptide(L)'
;MKNAWMISVARERAEQVYVHGHTEERDVQENTDDQLIKGAVALVEKDYKPALSAEEIDALCPAGWNLEGWRKMYNKERKERTIKACALLAAQIDLIENIELVKTTKTKRNK
;
A
#
# COMPACT_ATOMS: atom_id res chain seq x y z
N MET A 1 22.17 14.04 2.04
CA MET A 1 21.42 13.98 0.76
C MET A 1 20.34 12.91 0.88
N LYS A 2 19.10 13.17 0.43
CA LYS A 2 18.08 12.11 0.33
C LYS A 2 18.34 11.33 -0.96
N ASN A 3 18.30 10.00 -0.88
CA ASN A 3 18.54 9.13 -2.04
C ASN A 3 17.39 9.25 -3.06
N ALA A 4 17.69 9.15 -4.36
CA ALA A 4 16.70 9.31 -5.44
C ALA A 4 15.51 8.33 -5.33
N TRP A 5 15.75 7.12 -4.82
CA TRP A 5 14.69 6.13 -4.60
C TRP A 5 13.70 6.59 -3.51
N MET A 6 14.17 7.23 -2.43
CA MET A 6 13.30 7.75 -1.37
C MET A 6 12.37 8.84 -1.89
N ILE A 7 12.90 9.71 -2.76
CA ILE A 7 12.09 10.75 -3.42
C ILE A 7 11.01 10.12 -4.29
N SER A 8 11.34 9.03 -5.00
CA SER A 8 10.38 8.32 -5.85
C SER A 8 9.24 7.71 -5.04
N VAL A 9 9.56 7.05 -3.92
CA VAL A 9 8.56 6.50 -3.00
C VAL A 9 7.70 7.60 -2.37
N ALA A 10 8.31 8.69 -1.91
CA ALA A 10 7.57 9.81 -1.33
C ALA A 10 6.60 10.47 -2.33
N ARG A 11 7.01 10.59 -3.61
CA ARG A 11 6.12 11.10 -4.67
C ARG A 11 4.96 10.16 -4.94
N GLU A 12 5.22 8.86 -5.03
CA GLU A 12 4.17 7.86 -5.21
C GLU A 12 3.19 7.87 -4.03
N ARG A 13 3.67 7.95 -2.78
CA ARG A 13 2.79 8.07 -1.61
C ARG A 13 1.96 9.35 -1.66
N ALA A 14 2.56 10.47 -2.04
CA ALA A 14 1.83 11.73 -2.24
C ALA A 14 0.76 11.60 -3.34
N GLU A 15 1.04 10.91 -4.44
CA GLU A 15 0.06 10.66 -5.51
C GLU A 15 -1.12 9.80 -5.00
N GLN A 16 -0.85 8.73 -4.25
CA GLN A 16 -1.89 7.92 -3.61
C GLN A 16 -2.83 8.77 -2.73
N VAL A 17 -2.28 9.69 -1.94
CA VAL A 17 -3.05 10.57 -1.05
C VAL A 17 -3.81 11.63 -1.84
N TYR A 18 -3.12 12.42 -2.66
CA TYR A 18 -3.69 13.64 -3.25
C TYR A 18 -4.41 13.42 -4.58
N VAL A 19 -4.13 12.34 -5.30
CA VAL A 19 -4.74 12.05 -6.60
C VAL A 19 -5.74 10.90 -6.50
N HIS A 20 -5.42 9.86 -5.72
CA HIS A 20 -6.27 8.67 -5.61
C HIS A 20 -7.14 8.64 -4.34
N GLY A 21 -6.90 9.55 -3.39
CA GLY A 21 -7.68 9.65 -2.16
C GLY A 21 -7.46 8.48 -1.20
N HIS A 22 -6.29 7.85 -1.23
CA HIS A 22 -5.87 6.80 -0.29
C HIS A 22 -5.18 7.45 0.93
N THR A 23 -5.98 8.17 1.74
CA THR A 23 -5.51 8.85 2.95
C THR A 23 -5.38 7.86 4.12
N GLU A 24 -4.66 8.25 5.17
CA GLU A 24 -4.51 7.45 6.38
C GLU A 24 -5.87 7.10 7.02
N GLU A 25 -6.80 8.06 7.08
CA GLU A 25 -8.13 7.85 7.66
C GLU A 25 -8.93 6.83 6.86
N ARG A 26 -8.74 6.82 5.54
CA ARG A 26 -9.37 5.85 4.65
C ARG A 26 -8.72 4.48 4.79
N ASP A 27 -7.39 4.43 4.90
CA ASP A 27 -6.64 3.20 5.14
C ASP A 27 -7.08 2.53 6.45
N VAL A 28 -7.35 3.29 7.51
CA VAL A 28 -7.92 2.78 8.77
C VAL A 28 -9.29 2.11 8.56
N GLN A 29 -10.11 2.62 7.64
CA GLN A 29 -11.46 2.12 7.38
C GLN A 29 -11.46 0.92 6.42
N GLU A 30 -10.60 0.94 5.40
CA GLU A 30 -10.66 0.03 4.26
C GLU A 30 -9.60 -1.09 4.31
N ASN A 31 -8.49 -0.89 5.03
CA ASN A 31 -7.34 -1.80 5.06
C ASN A 31 -7.12 -2.45 6.45
N THR A 32 -8.18 -3.01 7.04
CA THR A 32 -8.16 -3.58 8.40
C THR A 32 -7.52 -4.96 8.54
N ASP A 33 -7.31 -5.68 7.43
CA ASP A 33 -6.89 -7.09 7.34
C ASP A 33 -5.58 -7.24 6.54
N ASP A 34 -4.60 -6.36 6.81
CA ASP A 34 -3.26 -6.36 6.19
C ASP A 34 -3.25 -6.21 4.66
N GLN A 35 -4.30 -5.61 4.06
CA GLN A 35 -4.43 -5.44 2.61
C GLN A 35 -3.24 -4.70 1.98
N LEU A 36 -2.72 -3.66 2.65
CA LEU A 36 -1.56 -2.88 2.19
C LEU A 36 -0.31 -3.76 2.08
N ILE A 37 -0.06 -4.61 3.09
CA ILE A 37 1.05 -5.56 3.11
C ILE A 37 0.86 -6.62 2.02
N LYS A 38 -0.34 -7.21 1.92
CA LYS A 38 -0.66 -8.23 0.91
C LYS A 38 -0.44 -7.70 -0.50
N GLY A 39 -0.92 -6.48 -0.78
CA GLY A 39 -0.70 -5.79 -2.06
C GLY A 39 0.79 -5.56 -2.34
N ALA A 40 1.54 -5.05 -1.35
CA ALA A 40 2.98 -4.82 -1.50
C ALA A 40 3.75 -6.11 -1.80
N VAL A 41 3.46 -7.18 -1.07
CA VAL A 41 4.08 -8.51 -1.27
C VAL A 41 3.77 -9.01 -2.68
N ALA A 42 2.49 -9.04 -3.09
CA ALA A 42 2.09 -9.54 -4.39
C ALA A 42 2.78 -8.79 -5.56
N LEU A 43 2.95 -7.46 -5.45
CA LEU A 43 3.66 -6.67 -6.47
C LEU A 43 5.13 -7.08 -6.65
N VAL A 44 5.83 -7.41 -5.56
CA VAL A 44 7.24 -7.84 -5.61
C VAL A 44 7.40 -9.34 -5.88
N GLU A 45 6.39 -10.17 -5.56
CA GLU A 45 6.40 -11.61 -5.88
C GLU A 45 6.50 -11.87 -7.38
N LYS A 46 5.94 -10.98 -8.20
CA LYS A 46 5.98 -11.07 -9.67
C LYS A 46 7.39 -11.27 -10.22
N ASP A 47 8.42 -10.76 -9.56
CA ASP A 47 9.80 -10.85 -10.02
C ASP A 47 10.35 -12.29 -10.04
N TYR A 48 9.82 -13.16 -9.17
CA TYR A 48 10.27 -14.55 -9.05
C TYR A 48 9.14 -15.57 -9.25
N LYS A 49 7.89 -15.12 -9.43
CA LYS A 49 6.75 -15.90 -9.94
C LYS A 49 6.13 -15.20 -11.16
N PRO A 50 6.82 -15.15 -12.32
CA PRO A 50 6.41 -14.29 -13.45
C PRO A 50 5.24 -14.83 -14.29
N ALA A 51 4.90 -16.11 -14.18
CA ALA A 51 3.95 -16.80 -15.07
C ALA A 51 2.59 -17.04 -14.41
N LEU A 52 1.95 -15.98 -13.92
CA LEU A 52 0.56 -16.06 -13.42
C LEU A 52 -0.43 -15.79 -14.55
N SER A 53 -1.49 -16.59 -14.59
CA SER A 53 -2.71 -16.33 -15.38
C SER A 53 -3.43 -15.07 -14.90
N ALA A 54 -4.39 -14.57 -15.69
CA ALA A 54 -5.18 -13.41 -15.31
C ALA A 54 -5.98 -13.67 -14.03
N GLU A 55 -6.53 -14.88 -13.90
CA GLU A 55 -7.30 -15.33 -12.74
C GLU A 55 -6.44 -15.40 -11.48
N GLU A 56 -5.19 -15.87 -11.60
CA GLU A 56 -4.24 -15.89 -10.49
C GLU A 56 -3.84 -14.46 -10.07
N ILE A 57 -3.68 -13.53 -11.01
CA ILE A 57 -3.41 -12.12 -10.70
C ILE A 57 -4.60 -11.51 -9.95
N ASP A 58 -5.82 -11.81 -10.36
CA ASP A 58 -7.03 -11.31 -9.71
C ASP A 58 -7.19 -11.86 -8.28
N ALA A 59 -6.82 -13.12 -8.07
CA ALA A 59 -6.84 -13.75 -6.75
C ALA A 59 -5.86 -13.11 -5.76
N LEU A 60 -4.82 -12.42 -6.26
CA LEU A 60 -3.88 -11.66 -5.44
C LEU A 60 -4.38 -10.24 -5.10
N CYS A 61 -5.47 -9.77 -5.74
CA CYS A 61 -6.03 -8.45 -5.46
C CYS A 61 -6.52 -8.39 -4.01
N PRO A 62 -6.08 -7.42 -3.19
CA PRO A 62 -6.60 -7.27 -1.84
C PRO A 62 -8.11 -7.04 -1.83
N ALA A 63 -8.79 -7.59 -0.81
CA ALA A 63 -10.23 -7.46 -0.68
C ALA A 63 -10.67 -5.99 -0.66
N GLY A 64 -11.70 -5.65 -1.42
CA GLY A 64 -12.23 -4.29 -1.53
C GLY A 64 -11.47 -3.37 -2.51
N TRP A 65 -10.31 -3.79 -3.03
CA TRP A 65 -9.58 -2.99 -4.01
C TRP A 65 -10.20 -3.05 -5.40
N ASN A 66 -10.03 -1.97 -6.17
CA ASN A 66 -10.47 -1.92 -7.55
C ASN A 66 -9.63 -2.88 -8.41
N LEU A 67 -10.27 -3.92 -8.95
CA LEU A 67 -9.61 -4.98 -9.70
C LEU A 67 -8.90 -4.47 -10.99
N GLU A 68 -9.50 -3.51 -11.69
CA GLU A 68 -8.89 -2.94 -12.91
C GLU A 68 -7.62 -2.15 -12.57
N GLY A 69 -7.68 -1.32 -11.53
CA GLY A 69 -6.53 -0.59 -11.00
C GLY A 69 -5.44 -1.53 -10.50
N TRP A 70 -5.82 -2.61 -9.81
CA TRP A 70 -4.91 -3.66 -9.39
C TRP A 70 -4.18 -4.30 -10.58
N ARG A 71 -4.90 -4.76 -11.60
CA ARG A 71 -4.30 -5.34 -12.82
C ARG A 71 -3.33 -4.37 -13.50
N LYS A 72 -3.69 -3.09 -13.60
CA LYS A 72 -2.81 -2.05 -14.15
C LYS A 72 -1.53 -1.91 -13.31
N MET A 73 -1.68 -1.87 -11.99
CA MET A 73 -0.56 -1.76 -11.05
C MET A 73 0.37 -2.97 -11.11
N TYR A 74 -0.19 -4.19 -11.08
CA TYR A 74 0.53 -5.45 -11.11
C TYR A 74 1.30 -5.67 -12.42
N ASN A 75 0.83 -5.10 -13.53
CA ASN A 75 1.46 -5.23 -14.84
C ASN A 75 2.45 -4.11 -15.19
N LYS A 76 2.68 -3.14 -14.30
CA LYS A 76 3.75 -2.15 -14.46
C LYS A 76 5.13 -2.78 -14.49
N GLU A 77 6.13 -2.03 -14.96
CA GLU A 77 7.52 -2.47 -14.95
C GLU A 77 8.05 -2.68 -13.53
N ARG A 78 9.08 -3.52 -13.39
CA ARG A 78 9.68 -3.90 -12.10
C ARG A 78 9.93 -2.70 -11.19
N LYS A 79 10.63 -1.67 -11.70
CA LYS A 79 10.96 -0.46 -10.92
C LYS A 79 9.71 0.23 -10.40
N GLU A 80 8.70 0.43 -11.24
CA GLU A 80 7.46 1.08 -10.85
C GLU A 80 6.69 0.24 -9.82
N ARG A 81 6.58 -1.08 -10.02
CA ARG A 81 5.95 -1.99 -9.04
C ARG A 81 6.65 -1.93 -7.68
N THR A 82 7.98 -1.95 -7.66
CA THR A 82 8.75 -1.85 -6.42
C THR A 82 8.51 -0.52 -5.71
N ILE A 83 8.49 0.60 -6.44
CA ILE A 83 8.16 1.92 -5.86
C ILE A 83 6.75 1.90 -5.25
N LYS A 84 5.77 1.35 -5.96
CA LYS A 84 4.39 1.23 -5.47
C LYS A 84 4.29 0.32 -4.24
N ALA A 85 4.98 -0.82 -4.23
CA ALA A 85 5.06 -1.70 -3.08
C ALA A 85 5.66 -0.97 -1.85
N CYS A 86 6.74 -0.21 -2.03
CA CYS A 86 7.31 0.60 -0.96
C CYS A 86 6.35 1.70 -0.48
N ALA A 87 5.58 2.32 -1.38
CA ALA A 87 4.57 3.32 -1.00
C ALA A 87 3.40 2.69 -0.22
N LEU A 88 2.97 1.48 -0.58
CA LEU A 88 2.00 0.71 0.21
C LEU A 88 2.51 0.37 1.61
N LEU A 89 3.79 0.01 1.73
CA LEU A 89 4.42 -0.21 3.04
C LEU A 89 4.54 1.09 3.85
N ALA A 90 4.77 2.24 3.21
CA ALA A 90 4.72 3.53 3.87
C ALA A 90 3.31 3.81 4.41
N ALA A 91 2.27 3.59 3.60
CA ALA A 91 0.88 3.71 4.05
C ALA A 91 0.55 2.78 5.24
N GLN A 92 1.12 1.57 5.25
CA GLN A 92 0.98 0.64 6.38
C GLN A 92 1.64 1.18 7.65
N ILE A 93 2.79 1.84 7.54
CA ILE A 93 3.44 2.48 8.68
C ILE A 93 2.58 3.63 9.19
N ASP A 94 2.07 4.49 8.30
CA ASP A 94 1.15 5.59 8.66
C ASP A 94 -0.06 5.04 9.45
N LEU A 95 -0.65 3.94 8.98
CA LEU A 95 -1.76 3.25 9.63
C LEU A 95 -1.40 2.76 11.05
N ILE A 96 -0.24 2.12 11.22
CA ILE A 96 0.22 1.64 12.53
C ILE A 96 0.45 2.82 13.49
N GLU A 97 1.12 3.87 13.04
CA GLU A 97 1.38 5.07 13.82
C GLU A 97 0.08 5.74 14.27
N ASN A 98 -0.92 5.82 13.38
CA ASN A 98 -2.24 6.37 13.71
C ASN A 98 -2.96 5.53 14.78
N ILE A 99 -2.95 4.20 14.65
CA ILE A 99 -3.52 3.29 15.66
C ILE A 99 -2.83 3.47 17.02
N GLU A 100 -1.51 3.62 17.06
CA GLU A 100 -0.74 3.87 18.29
C GLU A 100 -1.10 5.22 18.94
N LEU A 101 -1.21 6.28 18.14
CA LEU A 101 -1.63 7.61 18.61
C LEU A 101 -3.03 7.58 19.25
N VAL A 102 -3.98 6.85 18.66
CA VAL A 102 -5.33 6.72 19.22
C VAL A 102 -5.31 5.99 20.57
N LYS A 103 -4.52 4.92 20.72
CA LYS A 103 -4.39 4.16 21.98
C LYS A 103 -3.80 5.01 23.11
N THR A 104 -2.77 5.79 22.82
CA THR A 104 -2.14 6.68 23.82
C THR A 104 -3.10 7.79 24.26
N THR A 105 -3.89 8.36 23.35
CA THR A 105 -4.85 9.43 23.66
C THR A 105 -6.02 8.95 24.51
N LYS A 106 -6.56 7.75 24.24
CA LYS A 106 -7.61 7.14 25.08
C LYS A 106 -7.11 6.84 26.50
N THR A 107 -5.86 6.40 26.63
CA THR A 107 -5.24 6.10 27.94
C THR A 107 -5.06 7.36 28.80
N LYS A 108 -4.81 8.52 28.18
CA LYS A 108 -4.68 9.81 28.89
C LYS A 108 -6.02 10.43 29.33
N ARG A 109 -7.13 10.15 28.64
CA ARG A 109 -8.47 10.66 29.01
C ARG A 109 -9.15 9.86 30.11
N ASN A 110 -8.67 8.64 30.38
CA ASN A 110 -9.19 7.75 31.43
C ASN A 110 -8.38 7.82 32.74
N LYS A 111 -7.48 8.81 32.86
CA LYS A 111 -6.74 9.15 34.09
C LYS A 111 -7.08 10.57 34.49
#